data_AF-A0A7D9HZY7-F1
#
_entry.id   AF-A0A7D9HZY7-F1
#
_cell.length_a   1.000
_cell.length_b   1.000
_cell.length_c   1.000
_cell.angle_alpha   90.00
_cell.angle_beta   90.00
_cell.angle_gamma   90.00
#
_symmetry.space_group_name_H-M   'P 1'
#
loop_
_entity.id
_entity.type
_entity.pdbx_description
1 polymer ?
#
loop_
_entity_poly.entity_id
_entity_poly.type
_entity_poly.pdbx_seq_one_letter_code
_entity_poly.pdbx_strand_id
1 'polypeptide(L)'
;MLFGVFLSLAYVLATSRAVPYACNWTYIPSEYVHFPHVPVNCFTTTPSACQRSWKSGIPEGTATAKPLVYSEFIICHESFSTCGYVPINPETGVVLGGSGVTIGGGVDLGSTEKNSGAFNHLDISIYTKLKPYLGLRQEQAACASIEKPLTLFSNEALTLTNAVKDYLVKQVEKRYNFDRTPGSTAFISLERGIRTAMVSLWFQLGRPEAYPDFWTYAIQNDWERAVASLRDFYKTPLVQRIEDLRRRNDEADIIEATLNKCSRSLDAVVLLDESGSVTDRNFAESLQFVVNITNAFSSAKLRDSYGTRVALSTFSYMYKAHFHLSSYSSHSQYQAAVNGIRKHGGTTSLGYALTRVSDQFSEAKGLRDERYGIPRVLIVITDGQSHDSVLIPAQRLHKKNIVVYAIGVGQCDMLQLFEVASSQEHVYTLNTFVELETFISTITAATCNEPQPVNLRRRVEMSSPKSKFQYFVYKAKPKSMLQIQVSDKVGQTLLYVSRSNPHPYKHDHDIGFTHSVQKDKVVVIAVRNRTNIVKRSVAEDGMERVYVSVLANTRNARFTIEAVTCHNCQEGTNEEIVQPASGAGFKTVAGFCNIVTLVYAMLSIVM
;
A
#
# COMPACT_ATOMS: atom_id res chain seq x y z
N MET A 1 -65.54 6.96 45.85
CA MET A 1 -64.45 7.85 45.36
C MET A 1 -64.08 7.38 43.96
N LEU A 2 -64.32 8.25 42.95
CA LEU A 2 -63.86 8.21 41.52
C LEU A 2 -64.24 6.94 40.72
N PHE A 3 -65.10 6.89 39.69
CA PHE A 3 -65.52 7.79 38.60
C PHE A 3 -64.38 8.52 37.88
N GLY A 4 -63.99 8.00 36.70
CA GLY A 4 -63.11 8.73 35.76
C GLY A 4 -62.52 7.91 34.60
N VAL A 5 -63.20 7.96 33.46
CA VAL A 5 -62.63 8.04 32.09
C VAL A 5 -61.86 6.83 31.51
N PHE A 6 -62.61 5.92 30.88
CA PHE A 6 -62.15 5.18 29.69
C PHE A 6 -62.48 6.02 28.45
N LEU A 7 -61.59 6.93 28.07
CA LEU A 7 -61.59 7.54 26.74
C LEU A 7 -60.18 8.01 26.41
N SER A 8 -59.78 7.78 25.16
CA SER A 8 -58.61 8.32 24.46
C SER A 8 -57.21 7.80 24.85
N LEU A 9 -56.83 6.64 24.29
CA LEU A 9 -55.46 6.45 23.79
C LEU A 9 -55.45 5.62 22.48
N ALA A 10 -56.40 5.94 21.61
CA ALA A 10 -56.33 5.63 20.19
C ALA A 10 -55.95 6.92 19.45
N TYR A 11 -54.73 7.42 19.64
CA TYR A 11 -54.14 8.44 18.76
C TYR A 11 -52.61 8.33 18.79
N VAL A 12 -52.05 8.20 17.59
CA VAL A 12 -50.63 8.33 17.21
C VAL A 12 -49.68 7.15 17.53
N LEU A 13 -49.98 5.98 16.97
CA LEU A 13 -48.96 5.29 16.18
C LEU A 13 -49.45 5.26 14.73
N ALA A 14 -49.57 6.46 14.16
CA ALA A 14 -49.49 6.60 12.73
C ALA A 14 -48.09 6.12 12.36
N THR A 15 -48.00 4.90 11.85
CA THR A 15 -46.90 4.49 10.98
C THR A 15 -46.86 5.51 9.84
N SER A 16 -46.09 6.58 10.00
CA SER A 16 -45.68 7.37 8.86
C SER A 16 -44.75 6.45 8.06
N ARG A 17 -45.33 5.58 7.23
CA ARG A 17 -44.63 5.09 6.06
C ARG A 17 -44.18 6.35 5.35
N ALA A 18 -42.88 6.62 5.41
CA ALA A 18 -42.30 7.73 4.68
C ALA A 18 -42.83 7.63 3.25
N VAL A 19 -43.50 8.69 2.78
CA VAL A 19 -43.91 8.76 1.38
C VAL A 19 -42.61 8.61 0.58
N PRO A 20 -42.48 7.58 -0.28
CA PRO A 20 -41.30 7.44 -1.11
C PRO A 20 -41.09 8.74 -1.87
N TYR A 21 -39.86 9.21 -1.93
CA TYR A 21 -39.54 10.33 -2.81
C TYR A 21 -39.98 9.96 -4.23
N ALA A 22 -40.99 10.67 -4.75
CA ALA A 22 -41.47 10.51 -6.11
C ALA A 22 -40.70 11.50 -6.98
N CYS A 23 -39.82 10.98 -7.84
CA CYS A 23 -39.11 11.83 -8.77
C CYS A 23 -40.10 12.37 -9.81
N ASN A 24 -40.04 13.67 -10.10
CA ASN A 24 -40.86 14.29 -11.14
C ASN A 24 -40.24 14.14 -12.53
N TRP A 25 -38.98 13.67 -12.57
CA TRP A 25 -38.22 13.44 -13.78
C TRP A 25 -38.10 11.94 -14.08
N THR A 26 -37.79 11.60 -15.33
CA THR A 26 -37.42 10.24 -15.72
C THR A 26 -35.93 10.23 -16.02
N TYR A 27 -35.20 9.32 -15.38
CA TYR A 27 -33.80 9.08 -15.70
C TYR A 27 -33.70 8.26 -16.99
N ILE A 28 -32.98 8.75 -17.99
CA ILE A 28 -32.82 8.08 -19.29
C ILE A 28 -31.34 7.65 -19.44
N PRO A 29 -31.01 6.36 -19.27
CA PRO A 29 -29.62 5.87 -19.30
C PRO A 29 -28.80 6.33 -20.51
N SER A 30 -29.40 6.35 -21.71
CA SER A 30 -28.71 6.71 -22.95
C SER A 30 -28.16 8.14 -22.97
N GLU A 31 -28.70 9.04 -22.16
CA GLU A 31 -28.20 10.42 -22.05
C GLU A 31 -26.91 10.54 -21.23
N TYR A 32 -26.55 9.48 -20.51
CA TYR A 32 -25.41 9.45 -19.60
C TYR A 32 -24.30 8.48 -20.01
N VAL A 33 -24.35 7.98 -21.25
CA VAL A 33 -23.23 7.24 -21.85
C VAL A 33 -21.97 8.11 -21.83
N HIS A 34 -20.82 7.49 -21.57
CA HIS A 34 -19.50 8.11 -21.36
C HIS A 34 -19.31 8.79 -19.99
N PHE A 35 -20.30 8.80 -19.11
CA PHE A 35 -20.14 9.26 -17.74
C PHE A 35 -20.00 8.10 -16.76
N PRO A 36 -19.18 8.23 -15.70
CA PRO A 36 -19.01 7.19 -14.70
C PRO A 36 -20.12 7.18 -13.62
N HIS A 37 -20.87 8.27 -13.50
CA HIS A 37 -21.93 8.43 -12.50
C HIS A 37 -22.90 9.56 -12.87
N VAL A 38 -23.98 9.66 -12.09
CA VAL A 38 -24.98 10.73 -12.13
C VAL A 38 -25.10 11.37 -10.75
N PRO A 39 -25.15 12.71 -10.60
CA PRO A 39 -25.02 13.70 -11.66
C PRO A 39 -23.56 13.82 -12.14
N VAL A 40 -23.37 14.31 -13.37
CA VAL A 40 -22.05 14.33 -14.04
C VAL A 40 -21.08 15.37 -13.48
N ASN A 41 -21.59 16.38 -12.76
CA ASN A 41 -20.82 17.44 -12.12
C ASN A 41 -20.32 17.07 -10.72
N CYS A 42 -20.61 15.86 -10.25
CA CYS A 42 -20.19 15.39 -8.94
C CYS A 42 -18.74 14.91 -9.02
N PHE A 43 -17.79 15.63 -8.43
CA PHE A 43 -16.39 15.19 -8.45
C PHE A 43 -16.12 14.23 -7.30
N THR A 44 -15.79 12.99 -7.64
CA THR A 44 -15.19 12.07 -6.68
C THR A 44 -13.68 12.31 -6.65
N THR A 45 -13.11 12.28 -5.46
CA THR A 45 -11.65 12.37 -5.32
C THR A 45 -11.16 11.11 -4.65
N THR A 46 -10.18 10.45 -5.26
CA THR A 46 -9.33 9.56 -4.48
C THR A 46 -8.46 10.44 -3.60
N PRO A 47 -8.43 10.24 -2.27
CA PRO A 47 -7.56 11.02 -1.41
C PRO A 47 -6.13 11.03 -1.97
N SER A 48 -5.53 12.21 -2.11
CA SER A 48 -4.22 12.34 -2.76
C SER A 48 -3.06 11.62 -2.04
N ALA A 49 -3.34 11.08 -0.85
CA ALA A 49 -2.43 10.28 -0.03
C ALA A 49 -2.65 8.76 -0.16
N CYS A 50 -3.54 8.28 -1.04
CA CYS A 50 -3.75 6.85 -1.21
C CYS A 50 -2.52 6.16 -1.78
N GLN A 51 -2.00 5.20 -1.01
CA GLN A 51 -0.85 4.40 -1.39
C GLN A 51 -1.17 3.54 -2.61
N ARG A 52 -0.19 3.28 -3.47
CA ARG A 52 -0.36 2.40 -4.63
C ARG A 52 -0.29 0.92 -4.26
N SER A 53 0.26 0.61 -3.09
CA SER A 53 0.38 -0.72 -2.49
C SER A 53 0.30 -0.61 -0.98
N TRP A 54 -0.24 -1.63 -0.31
CA TRP A 54 -0.35 -1.70 1.15
C TRP A 54 0.61 -2.71 1.77
N LYS A 55 1.58 -3.24 1.01
CA LYS A 55 2.60 -4.16 1.54
C LYS A 55 3.51 -3.53 2.59
N SER A 56 3.55 -2.20 2.62
CA SER A 56 4.23 -1.42 3.65
C SER A 56 3.43 -1.30 4.95
N GLY A 57 2.18 -1.75 4.97
CA GLY A 57 1.28 -1.56 6.10
C GLY A 57 0.81 -0.12 6.24
N ILE A 58 0.03 0.14 7.28
CA ILE A 58 -0.48 1.47 7.63
C ILE A 58 0.03 1.82 9.02
N PRO A 59 0.69 2.98 9.23
CA PRO A 59 1.11 3.41 10.55
C PRO A 59 -0.04 3.37 11.54
N GLU A 60 0.13 2.67 12.66
CA GLU A 60 -0.83 2.77 13.74
C GLU A 60 -0.63 4.09 14.48
N GLY A 61 -1.52 5.06 14.28
CA GLY A 61 -1.54 6.24 15.15
C GLY A 61 -1.89 5.88 16.61
N THR A 62 -1.44 6.66 17.58
CA THR A 62 -1.71 6.45 19.02
C THR A 62 -2.98 7.12 19.53
N ALA A 63 -4.04 7.20 18.71
CA ALA A 63 -5.33 7.61 19.24
C ALA A 63 -5.65 6.74 20.47
N THR A 64 -5.94 7.38 21.60
CA THR A 64 -6.18 6.73 22.91
C THR A 64 -7.32 5.73 22.87
N ALA A 65 -8.21 5.87 21.87
CA ALA A 65 -9.03 4.80 21.32
C ALA A 65 -8.58 4.53 19.87
N LYS A 66 -7.71 3.53 19.69
CA LYS A 66 -7.32 3.04 18.37
C LYS A 66 -8.59 2.59 17.63
N PRO A 67 -8.95 3.16 16.46
CA PRO A 67 -10.07 2.65 15.69
C PRO A 67 -9.82 1.17 15.35
N LEU A 68 -10.88 0.37 15.34
CA LEU A 68 -10.77 -1.08 15.17
C LEU A 68 -10.27 -1.50 13.77
N VAL A 69 -10.36 -0.59 12.80
CA VAL A 69 -9.92 -0.78 11.41
C VAL A 69 -9.31 0.51 10.86
N TYR A 70 -8.48 0.40 9.82
CA TYR A 70 -7.94 1.54 9.09
C TYR A 70 -8.99 2.10 8.14
N SER A 71 -9.42 3.34 8.38
CA SER A 71 -10.52 3.95 7.62
C SER A 71 -10.01 4.45 6.27
N GLU A 72 -8.76 4.88 6.25
CA GLU A 72 -8.01 5.33 5.10
C GLU A 72 -7.96 4.25 4.02
N PHE A 73 -7.80 2.98 4.43
CA PHE A 73 -7.83 1.83 3.52
C PHE A 73 -9.16 1.74 2.77
N ILE A 74 -10.27 1.76 3.51
CA ILE A 74 -11.61 1.67 2.92
C ILE A 74 -11.88 2.88 2.01
N ILE A 75 -11.60 4.09 2.49
CA ILE A 75 -11.80 5.34 1.73
C ILE A 75 -10.97 5.34 0.44
N CYS A 76 -9.75 4.80 0.46
CA CYS A 76 -8.92 4.73 -0.73
C CYS A 76 -9.47 3.81 -1.82
N HIS A 77 -10.29 2.82 -1.44
CA HIS A 77 -10.95 1.91 -2.39
C HIS A 77 -12.34 2.38 -2.82
N GLU A 78 -13.04 3.14 -1.98
CA GLU A 78 -14.40 3.62 -2.25
C GLU A 78 -14.45 5.01 -2.92
N SER A 79 -13.30 5.69 -3.01
CA SER A 79 -13.18 7.14 -3.26
C SER A 79 -13.89 7.98 -2.18
N PHE A 80 -13.67 9.29 -2.19
CA PHE A 80 -14.33 10.22 -1.28
C PHE A 80 -15.06 11.31 -2.06
N SER A 81 -16.34 11.51 -1.76
CA SER A 81 -17.16 12.57 -2.35
C SER A 81 -17.95 13.34 -1.31
N THR A 82 -17.91 14.67 -1.42
CA THR A 82 -18.81 15.58 -0.70
C THR A 82 -20.14 15.78 -1.40
N CYS A 83 -20.31 15.20 -2.59
CA CYS A 83 -21.52 15.24 -3.38
C CYS A 83 -22.08 13.83 -3.57
N GLY A 84 -23.41 13.69 -3.50
CA GLY A 84 -24.10 12.42 -3.71
C GLY A 84 -24.20 12.09 -5.18
N TYR A 85 -23.77 10.88 -5.54
CA TYR A 85 -23.79 10.38 -6.92
C TYR A 85 -24.31 8.94 -7.00
N VAL A 86 -24.75 8.51 -8.17
CA VAL A 86 -25.17 7.15 -8.46
C VAL A 86 -24.23 6.58 -9.52
N PRO A 87 -23.49 5.50 -9.22
CA PRO A 87 -22.56 4.90 -10.16
C PRO A 87 -23.30 4.20 -11.31
N ILE A 88 -22.83 4.39 -12.54
CA ILE A 88 -23.45 3.84 -13.76
C ILE A 88 -22.41 3.13 -14.63
N ASN A 89 -22.85 2.24 -15.51
CA ASN A 89 -21.99 1.68 -16.53
C ASN A 89 -21.74 2.76 -17.61
N PRO A 90 -20.49 3.20 -17.84
CA PRO A 90 -20.21 4.27 -18.80
C PRO A 90 -20.50 3.87 -20.25
N GLU A 91 -20.61 2.58 -20.57
CA GLU A 91 -20.93 2.10 -21.92
C GLU A 91 -22.43 2.11 -22.21
N THR A 92 -23.27 1.89 -21.19
CA THR A 92 -24.73 1.76 -21.36
C THR A 92 -25.53 2.86 -20.67
N GLY A 93 -24.89 3.62 -19.77
CA GLY A 93 -25.52 4.56 -18.85
C GLY A 93 -26.40 3.90 -17.78
N VAL A 94 -26.52 2.57 -17.74
CA VAL A 94 -27.41 1.89 -16.78
C VAL A 94 -26.80 1.94 -15.38
N VAL A 95 -27.62 2.22 -14.37
CA VAL A 95 -27.19 2.19 -12.96
C VAL A 95 -26.60 0.83 -12.62
N LEU A 96 -25.43 0.83 -11.96
CA LEU A 96 -24.73 -0.40 -11.64
C LEU A 96 -25.50 -1.20 -10.57
N GLY A 97 -25.99 -2.38 -10.96
CA GLY A 97 -26.68 -3.30 -10.05
C GLY A 97 -27.90 -2.69 -9.36
N GLY A 98 -27.91 -2.72 -8.03
CA GLY A 98 -28.96 -2.15 -7.17
C GLY A 98 -28.56 -0.84 -6.49
N SER A 99 -27.56 -0.12 -7.01
CA SER A 99 -26.98 1.05 -6.35
C SER A 99 -27.99 2.15 -6.06
N GLY A 100 -27.87 2.76 -4.89
CA GLY A 100 -28.53 4.02 -4.55
C GLY A 100 -27.59 5.22 -4.67
N VAL A 101 -27.99 6.34 -4.06
CA VAL A 101 -27.13 7.53 -3.93
C VAL A 101 -25.97 7.21 -3.00
N THR A 102 -24.75 7.43 -3.49
CA THR A 102 -23.46 7.16 -2.85
C THR A 102 -22.79 8.48 -2.48
N ILE A 103 -22.28 8.59 -1.24
CA ILE A 103 -21.61 9.81 -0.74
C ILE A 103 -20.56 9.48 0.32
N GLY A 104 -19.67 10.42 0.63
CA GLY A 104 -18.57 10.22 1.57
C GLY A 104 -17.59 9.20 1.04
N GLY A 105 -17.10 8.32 1.91
CA GLY A 105 -16.26 7.16 1.57
C GLY A 105 -17.07 5.96 1.04
N GLY A 106 -17.91 6.18 0.03
CA GLY A 106 -18.70 5.12 -0.62
C GLY A 106 -19.98 4.67 0.11
N VAL A 107 -20.57 5.50 0.97
CA VAL A 107 -21.80 5.13 1.68
C VAL A 107 -22.99 5.11 0.72
N ASP A 108 -23.48 3.91 0.42
CA ASP A 108 -24.70 3.69 -0.37
C ASP A 108 -25.98 3.86 0.49
N LEU A 109 -26.73 4.92 0.20
CA LEU A 109 -27.98 5.28 0.87
C LEU A 109 -29.17 4.39 0.43
N GLY A 110 -29.06 3.66 -0.69
CA GLY A 110 -30.07 2.70 -1.14
C GLY A 110 -30.07 1.40 -0.34
N SER A 111 -28.98 1.12 0.38
CA SER A 111 -28.77 -0.09 1.19
C SER A 111 -29.28 0.09 2.63
N THR A 112 -30.52 0.57 2.81
CA THR A 112 -31.09 0.88 4.15
C THR A 112 -31.18 -0.32 5.08
N GLU A 113 -31.41 -1.54 4.59
CA GLU A 113 -31.36 -2.74 5.44
C GLU A 113 -29.97 -3.01 6.03
N LYS A 114 -28.90 -2.72 5.26
CA LYS A 114 -27.51 -2.91 5.69
C LYS A 114 -27.05 -1.81 6.65
N ASN A 115 -27.61 -0.61 6.57
CA ASN A 115 -27.10 0.59 7.25
C ASN A 115 -28.10 1.25 8.22
N SER A 116 -29.33 0.73 8.37
CA SER A 116 -30.39 1.34 9.18
C SER A 116 -29.97 1.64 10.62
N GLY A 117 -29.20 0.75 11.25
CA GLY A 117 -28.68 0.96 12.60
C GLY A 117 -27.61 2.06 12.68
N ALA A 118 -26.86 2.30 11.59
CA ALA A 118 -25.85 3.37 11.55
C ALA A 118 -26.50 4.77 11.48
N PHE A 119 -27.55 4.90 10.66
CA PHE A 119 -28.21 6.19 10.43
C PHE A 119 -28.93 6.74 11.67
N ASN A 120 -29.36 5.87 12.59
CA ASN A 120 -30.02 6.26 13.83
C ASN A 120 -29.10 6.98 14.84
N HIS A 121 -27.77 6.91 14.63
CA HIS A 121 -26.79 7.55 15.51
C HIS A 121 -26.13 8.78 14.86
N LEU A 122 -26.58 9.18 13.67
CA LEU A 122 -26.10 10.39 13.01
C LEU A 122 -26.69 11.64 13.66
N ASP A 123 -25.92 12.73 13.59
CA ASP A 123 -26.43 14.05 13.91
C ASP A 123 -27.68 14.35 13.07
N ILE A 124 -28.69 14.96 13.70
CA ILE A 124 -29.98 15.24 13.07
C ILE A 124 -29.83 16.10 11.81
N SER A 125 -28.82 16.99 11.77
CA SER A 125 -28.52 17.83 10.62
C SER A 125 -28.06 17.01 9.41
N ILE A 126 -27.18 16.01 9.63
CA ILE A 126 -26.73 15.08 8.59
C ILE A 126 -27.89 14.19 8.17
N TYR A 127 -28.59 13.56 9.12
CA TYR A 127 -29.70 12.66 8.83
C TYR A 127 -30.79 13.33 8.00
N THR A 128 -31.14 14.58 8.30
CA THR A 128 -32.16 15.35 7.56
C THR A 128 -31.77 15.55 6.09
N LYS A 129 -30.48 15.76 5.79
CA LYS A 129 -29.97 15.84 4.42
C LYS A 129 -30.06 14.50 3.69
N LEU A 130 -29.79 13.38 4.38
CA LEU A 130 -29.78 12.04 3.79
C LEU A 130 -31.18 11.44 3.59
N LYS A 131 -32.12 11.76 4.49
CA LYS A 131 -33.46 11.17 4.58
C LYS A 131 -34.19 11.03 3.23
N PRO A 132 -34.17 12.01 2.31
CA PRO A 132 -34.87 11.88 1.02
C PRO A 132 -34.37 10.76 0.12
N TYR A 133 -33.11 10.33 0.28
CA TYR A 133 -32.46 9.36 -0.61
C TYR A 133 -32.40 7.95 -0.02
N LEU A 134 -32.74 7.80 1.27
CA LEU A 134 -32.68 6.52 1.97
C LEU A 134 -33.64 5.51 1.32
N GLY A 135 -33.06 4.41 0.82
CA GLY A 135 -33.79 3.29 0.24
C GLY A 135 -34.10 3.45 -1.25
N LEU A 136 -33.79 4.61 -1.85
CA LEU A 136 -33.87 4.78 -3.30
C LEU A 136 -32.77 3.95 -3.97
N ARG A 137 -33.14 3.25 -5.04
CA ARG A 137 -32.22 2.41 -5.83
C ARG A 137 -32.43 2.64 -7.31
N GLN A 138 -31.42 2.30 -8.10
CA GLN A 138 -31.48 2.30 -9.56
C GLN A 138 -31.92 3.67 -10.10
N GLU A 139 -32.83 3.68 -11.07
CA GLU A 139 -33.28 4.89 -11.76
C GLU A 139 -33.92 5.91 -10.81
N GLN A 140 -34.59 5.48 -9.74
CA GLN A 140 -35.15 6.38 -8.73
C GLN A 140 -34.06 7.15 -7.98
N ALA A 141 -32.95 6.49 -7.66
CA ALA A 141 -31.80 7.14 -7.03
C ALA A 141 -31.11 8.11 -8.00
N ALA A 142 -30.91 7.69 -9.25
CA ALA A 142 -30.28 8.52 -10.28
C ALA A 142 -31.11 9.80 -10.50
N CYS A 143 -32.42 9.65 -10.63
CA CYS A 143 -33.34 10.75 -10.77
C CYS A 143 -33.32 11.70 -9.55
N ALA A 144 -33.41 11.15 -8.33
CA ALA A 144 -33.35 11.96 -7.11
C ALA A 144 -32.05 12.77 -6.99
N SER A 145 -30.92 12.18 -7.39
CA SER A 145 -29.61 12.86 -7.34
C SER A 145 -29.50 14.04 -8.31
N ILE A 146 -30.28 14.05 -9.40
CA ILE A 146 -30.36 15.15 -10.36
C ILE A 146 -31.32 16.23 -9.87
N GLU A 147 -32.56 15.85 -9.54
CA GLU A 147 -33.62 16.79 -9.18
C GLU A 147 -33.32 17.49 -7.84
N LYS A 148 -32.67 16.76 -6.91
CA LYS A 148 -32.21 17.31 -5.64
C LYS A 148 -30.76 16.87 -5.40
N PRO A 149 -29.76 17.68 -5.80
CA PRO A 149 -28.37 17.33 -5.54
C PRO A 149 -28.08 17.27 -4.03
N LEU A 150 -27.51 16.15 -3.57
CA LEU A 150 -27.06 15.98 -2.20
C LEU A 150 -25.63 16.48 -2.03
N THR A 151 -25.39 17.36 -1.07
CA THR A 151 -24.04 17.82 -0.72
C THR A 151 -23.82 17.83 0.78
N LEU A 152 -22.62 17.46 1.22
CA LEU A 152 -22.13 17.49 2.59
C LEU A 152 -20.83 18.28 2.67
N PHE A 153 -20.57 18.95 3.79
CA PHE A 153 -19.22 19.43 4.09
C PHE A 153 -18.27 18.24 4.27
N SER A 154 -16.97 18.43 4.03
CA SER A 154 -15.98 17.35 4.13
C SER A 154 -15.98 16.66 5.51
N ASN A 155 -16.19 17.42 6.59
CA ASN A 155 -16.32 16.87 7.94
C ASN A 155 -17.63 16.07 8.13
N GLU A 156 -18.76 16.54 7.59
CA GLU A 156 -20.04 15.81 7.63
C GLU A 156 -19.95 14.48 6.86
N ALA A 157 -19.34 14.50 5.66
CA ALA A 157 -19.12 13.32 4.86
C ALA A 157 -18.20 12.31 5.55
N LEU A 158 -17.16 12.79 6.25
CA LEU A 158 -16.28 11.94 7.07
C LEU A 158 -17.02 11.35 8.28
N THR A 159 -17.83 12.16 8.97
CA THR A 159 -18.67 11.70 10.10
C THR A 159 -19.64 10.61 9.66
N LEU A 160 -20.33 10.79 8.54
CA LEU A 160 -21.20 9.78 7.93
C LEU A 160 -20.45 8.49 7.62
N THR A 161 -19.30 8.62 6.94
CA THR A 161 -18.45 7.48 6.56
C THR A 161 -18.04 6.67 7.80
N ASN A 162 -17.60 7.36 8.85
CA ASN A 162 -17.17 6.72 10.09
C ASN A 162 -18.32 6.04 10.83
N ALA A 163 -19.50 6.66 10.91
CA ALA A 163 -20.67 6.07 11.57
C ALA A 163 -21.12 4.75 10.90
N VAL A 164 -21.17 4.72 9.57
CA VAL A 164 -21.52 3.51 8.80
C VAL A 164 -20.46 2.43 8.98
N LYS A 165 -19.18 2.80 8.87
CA LYS A 165 -18.06 1.88 9.09
C LYS A 165 -18.09 1.29 10.50
N ASP A 166 -18.28 2.09 11.54
CA ASP A 166 -18.29 1.62 12.93
C ASP A 166 -19.46 0.66 13.20
N TYR A 167 -20.61 0.89 12.55
CA TYR A 167 -21.71 -0.06 12.57
C TYR A 167 -21.34 -1.38 11.88
N LEU A 168 -20.73 -1.34 10.70
CA LEU A 168 -20.28 -2.53 9.96
C LEU A 168 -19.25 -3.33 10.75
N VAL A 169 -18.28 -2.67 11.39
CA VAL A 169 -17.30 -3.31 12.26
C VAL A 169 -17.99 -4.16 13.33
N LYS A 170 -19.04 -3.64 13.99
CA LYS A 170 -19.82 -4.38 15.00
C LYS A 170 -20.53 -5.60 14.41
N GLN A 171 -21.04 -5.49 13.18
CA GLN A 171 -21.69 -6.63 12.49
C GLN A 171 -20.68 -7.73 12.15
N VAL A 172 -19.52 -7.35 11.59
CA VAL A 172 -18.42 -8.26 11.26
C VAL A 172 -17.90 -8.94 12.52
N GLU A 173 -17.66 -8.17 13.58
CA GLU A 173 -17.24 -8.69 14.89
C GLU A 173 -18.21 -9.74 15.41
N LYS A 174 -19.51 -9.43 15.44
CA LYS A 174 -20.54 -10.34 15.91
C LYS A 174 -20.55 -11.63 15.09
N ARG A 175 -20.53 -11.52 13.76
CA ARG A 175 -20.58 -12.70 12.88
C ARG A 175 -19.30 -13.54 12.99
N TYR A 176 -18.13 -12.92 12.96
CA TYR A 176 -16.85 -13.63 13.10
C TYR A 176 -16.76 -14.34 14.45
N ASN A 177 -17.10 -13.67 15.56
CA ASN A 177 -17.02 -14.29 16.88
C ASN A 177 -18.02 -15.44 17.06
N PHE A 178 -19.12 -15.45 16.32
CA PHE A 178 -20.08 -16.55 16.27
C PHE A 178 -19.56 -17.73 15.43
N ASP A 179 -18.95 -17.44 14.27
CA ASP A 179 -18.48 -18.47 13.34
C ASP A 179 -17.09 -19.04 13.69
N ARG A 180 -16.26 -18.31 14.47
CA ARG A 180 -14.87 -18.70 14.75
C ARG A 180 -14.74 -20.07 15.38
N THR A 181 -13.74 -20.81 14.94
CA THR A 181 -13.41 -22.13 15.51
C THR A 181 -13.04 -21.96 16.98
N PRO A 182 -13.49 -22.85 17.90
CA PRO A 182 -13.07 -22.82 19.28
C PRO A 182 -11.53 -22.76 19.40
N GLY A 183 -11.02 -21.82 20.19
CA GLY A 183 -9.58 -21.57 20.34
C GLY A 183 -8.98 -20.55 19.37
N SER A 184 -9.69 -20.14 18.31
CA SER A 184 -9.23 -19.04 17.44
C SER A 184 -9.35 -17.67 18.12
N THR A 185 -8.46 -16.74 17.78
CA THR A 185 -8.42 -15.38 18.32
C THR A 185 -9.74 -14.64 18.07
N ALA A 186 -10.26 -13.98 19.11
CA ALA A 186 -11.46 -13.15 19.00
C ALA A 186 -11.23 -11.94 18.10
N PHE A 187 -12.27 -11.45 17.43
CA PHE A 187 -12.15 -10.38 16.43
C PHE A 187 -11.39 -9.16 16.95
N ILE A 188 -11.71 -8.69 18.16
CA ILE A 188 -11.10 -7.48 18.75
C ILE A 188 -9.58 -7.63 19.00
N SER A 189 -9.13 -8.87 19.16
CA SER A 189 -7.73 -9.23 19.40
C SER A 189 -6.99 -9.60 18.12
N LEU A 190 -7.68 -9.62 16.98
CA LEU A 190 -7.01 -9.72 15.69
C LEU A 190 -6.25 -8.43 15.42
N GLU A 191 -5.14 -8.59 14.70
CA GLU A 191 -4.37 -7.45 14.24
C GLU A 191 -5.22 -6.51 13.36
N ARG A 192 -4.94 -5.20 13.41
CA ARG A 192 -5.83 -4.21 12.78
C ARG A 192 -5.93 -4.39 11.26
N GLY A 193 -4.85 -4.77 10.58
CA GLY A 193 -4.87 -5.03 9.13
C GLY A 193 -5.83 -6.16 8.75
N ILE A 194 -5.89 -7.22 9.57
CA ILE A 194 -6.81 -8.35 9.40
C ILE A 194 -8.26 -7.89 9.56
N ARG A 195 -8.56 -7.18 10.66
CA ARG A 195 -9.89 -6.61 10.88
C ARG A 195 -10.32 -5.70 9.72
N THR A 196 -9.38 -4.91 9.22
CA THR A 196 -9.61 -3.99 8.10
C THR A 196 -9.97 -4.73 6.82
N ALA A 197 -9.22 -5.78 6.45
CA ALA A 197 -9.52 -6.59 5.28
C ALA A 197 -10.90 -7.25 5.38
N MET A 198 -11.24 -7.81 6.55
CA MET A 198 -12.56 -8.42 6.79
C MET A 198 -13.70 -7.40 6.65
N VAL A 199 -13.52 -6.19 7.20
CA VAL A 199 -14.52 -5.12 7.11
C VAL A 199 -14.61 -4.57 5.70
N SER A 200 -13.50 -4.46 4.96
CA SER A 200 -13.50 -4.04 3.55
C SER A 200 -14.24 -5.03 2.64
N LEU A 201 -14.03 -6.34 2.82
CA LEU A 201 -14.81 -7.38 2.14
C LEU A 201 -16.29 -7.26 2.45
N TRP A 202 -16.64 -7.10 3.73
CA TRP A 202 -18.04 -6.96 4.13
C TRP A 202 -18.68 -5.70 3.57
N PHE A 203 -17.94 -4.59 3.55
CA PHE A 203 -18.39 -3.33 2.97
C PHE A 203 -18.75 -3.50 1.50
N GLN A 204 -17.86 -4.14 0.72
CA GLN A 204 -18.05 -4.28 -0.73
C GLN A 204 -19.04 -5.39 -1.11
N LEU A 205 -18.93 -6.56 -0.48
CA LEU A 205 -19.64 -7.78 -0.91
C LEU A 205 -20.79 -8.16 0.03
N GLY A 206 -20.87 -7.58 1.23
CA GLY A 206 -21.87 -7.92 2.22
C GLY A 206 -21.47 -9.11 3.07
N ARG A 207 -22.30 -10.16 3.10
CA ARG A 207 -22.11 -11.26 4.04
C ARG A 207 -21.11 -12.32 3.52
N PRO A 208 -20.53 -13.14 4.40
CA PRO A 208 -19.49 -14.11 4.05
C PRO A 208 -19.86 -15.17 3.01
N GLU A 209 -21.14 -15.41 2.78
CA GLU A 209 -21.62 -16.34 1.76
C GLU A 209 -21.17 -15.92 0.34
N ALA A 210 -20.82 -14.64 0.13
CA ALA A 210 -20.26 -14.14 -1.13
C ALA A 210 -18.75 -14.41 -1.29
N TYR A 211 -18.04 -14.78 -0.22
CA TYR A 211 -16.59 -15.02 -0.20
C TYR A 211 -16.20 -16.17 0.76
N PRO A 212 -16.75 -17.38 0.53
CA PRO A 212 -16.68 -18.49 1.49
C PRO A 212 -15.24 -18.94 1.76
N ASP A 213 -14.40 -19.06 0.73
CA ASP A 213 -13.01 -19.54 0.86
C ASP A 213 -12.23 -18.67 1.87
N PHE A 214 -12.24 -17.34 1.70
CA PHE A 214 -11.58 -16.42 2.62
C PHE A 214 -12.13 -16.54 4.04
N TRP A 215 -13.46 -16.51 4.18
CA TRP A 215 -14.08 -16.50 5.50
C TRP A 215 -13.78 -17.79 6.28
N THR A 216 -13.88 -18.95 5.63
CA THR A 216 -13.56 -20.26 6.22
C THR A 216 -12.14 -20.30 6.78
N TYR A 217 -11.15 -19.79 6.03
CA TYR A 217 -9.77 -19.75 6.52
C TYR A 217 -9.57 -18.71 7.63
N ALA A 218 -10.21 -17.53 7.52
CA ALA A 218 -10.13 -16.48 8.53
C ALA A 218 -10.66 -16.93 9.90
N ILE A 219 -11.81 -17.62 9.95
CA ILE A 219 -12.43 -18.14 11.19
C ILE A 219 -11.65 -19.28 11.84
N GLN A 220 -10.65 -19.83 11.14
CA GLN A 220 -9.69 -20.83 11.63
C GLN A 220 -8.32 -20.20 11.96
N ASN A 221 -8.15 -18.90 11.70
CA ASN A 221 -6.87 -18.18 11.74
C ASN A 221 -5.79 -18.79 10.81
N ASP A 222 -6.21 -19.44 9.72
CA ASP A 222 -5.34 -19.92 8.64
C ASP A 222 -5.06 -18.78 7.64
N TRP A 223 -4.23 -17.82 8.07
CA TRP A 223 -4.01 -16.60 7.30
C TRP A 223 -3.26 -16.83 5.98
N GLU A 224 -2.44 -17.87 5.88
CA GLU A 224 -1.74 -18.22 4.64
C GLU A 224 -2.75 -18.56 3.54
N ARG A 225 -3.74 -19.42 3.85
CA ARG A 225 -4.79 -19.75 2.88
C ARG A 225 -5.80 -18.63 2.70
N ALA A 226 -6.10 -17.85 3.75
CA ALA A 226 -6.96 -16.68 3.62
C ALA A 226 -6.37 -15.67 2.62
N VAL A 227 -5.08 -15.33 2.75
CA VAL A 227 -4.35 -14.46 1.80
C VAL A 227 -4.36 -15.05 0.40
N ALA A 228 -4.05 -16.35 0.24
CA ALA A 228 -4.07 -17.00 -1.07
C ALA A 228 -5.45 -16.89 -1.74
N SER A 229 -6.53 -17.09 -0.97
CA SER A 229 -7.90 -16.96 -1.47
C SER A 229 -8.25 -15.54 -1.92
N LEU A 230 -7.60 -14.50 -1.39
CA LEU A 230 -7.78 -13.12 -1.86
C LEU A 230 -6.98 -12.85 -3.15
N ARG A 231 -5.76 -13.39 -3.25
CA ARG A 231 -4.95 -13.27 -4.47
C ARG A 231 -5.58 -13.99 -5.67
N ASP A 232 -6.25 -15.11 -5.41
CA ASP A 232 -6.94 -15.94 -6.38
C ASP A 232 -8.48 -15.81 -6.30
N PHE A 233 -8.97 -14.71 -5.71
CA PHE A 233 -10.39 -14.52 -5.36
C PHE A 233 -11.33 -14.78 -6.53
N TYR A 234 -10.90 -14.39 -7.72
CA TYR A 234 -11.66 -14.57 -8.92
C TYR A 234 -10.95 -15.54 -9.88
N LYS A 235 -11.44 -16.79 -9.91
CA LYS A 235 -10.81 -17.91 -10.64
C LYS A 235 -10.85 -17.79 -12.17
N THR A 236 -11.78 -16.99 -12.75
CA THR A 236 -11.94 -16.82 -14.21
C THR A 236 -12.21 -15.35 -14.59
N PRO A 237 -11.36 -14.68 -15.41
CA PRO A 237 -11.44 -13.22 -15.65
C PRO A 237 -12.56 -12.69 -16.56
N LEU A 238 -13.41 -13.51 -17.14
CA LEU A 238 -14.22 -13.09 -18.31
C LEU A 238 -15.27 -12.00 -18.01
N VAL A 239 -15.56 -11.66 -16.74
CA VAL A 239 -16.47 -10.56 -16.37
C VAL A 239 -16.04 -9.91 -15.03
N GLN A 240 -14.77 -9.46 -14.89
CA GLN A 240 -14.32 -8.75 -13.69
C GLN A 240 -13.76 -7.37 -13.99
N ARG A 241 -14.12 -6.39 -13.16
CA ARG A 241 -13.46 -5.08 -13.18
C ARG A 241 -12.08 -5.21 -12.55
N ILE A 242 -11.07 -4.68 -13.24
CA ILE A 242 -9.67 -4.64 -12.77
C ILE A 242 -9.56 -4.01 -11.37
N GLU A 243 -10.41 -3.02 -11.08
CA GLU A 243 -10.47 -2.35 -9.76
C GLU A 243 -10.84 -3.30 -8.62
N ASP A 244 -11.75 -4.26 -8.86
CA ASP A 244 -12.15 -5.25 -7.85
C ASP A 244 -11.00 -6.22 -7.53
N LEU A 245 -10.22 -6.60 -8.54
CA LEU A 245 -9.02 -7.44 -8.38
C LEU A 245 -7.91 -6.72 -7.61
N ARG A 246 -7.72 -5.41 -7.87
CA ARG A 246 -6.78 -4.57 -7.12
C ARG A 246 -7.13 -4.51 -5.64
N ARG A 247 -8.41 -4.33 -5.32
CA ARG A 247 -8.86 -4.27 -3.92
C ARG A 247 -8.63 -5.57 -3.15
N ARG A 248 -8.92 -6.73 -3.76
CA ARG A 248 -8.64 -8.04 -3.12
C ARG A 248 -7.14 -8.23 -2.84
N ASN A 249 -6.30 -7.74 -3.74
CA ASN A 249 -4.85 -7.74 -3.55
C ASN A 249 -4.40 -6.82 -2.42
N ASP A 250 -4.96 -5.62 -2.34
CA ASP A 250 -4.65 -4.64 -1.29
C ASP A 250 -5.08 -5.17 0.11
N GLU A 251 -6.17 -5.93 0.18
CA GLU A 251 -6.59 -6.61 1.42
C GLU A 251 -5.67 -7.75 1.81
N ALA A 252 -5.16 -8.49 0.83
CA ALA A 252 -4.14 -9.48 1.06
C ALA A 252 -2.83 -8.83 1.51
N ASP A 253 -2.46 -7.68 0.93
CA ASP A 253 -1.28 -6.90 1.29
C ASP A 253 -1.33 -6.43 2.74
N ILE A 254 -2.46 -5.86 3.19
CA ILE A 254 -2.57 -5.36 4.57
C ILE A 254 -2.57 -6.49 5.61
N ILE A 255 -3.12 -7.67 5.27
CA ILE A 255 -3.01 -8.87 6.11
C ILE A 255 -1.54 -9.31 6.21
N GLU A 256 -0.86 -9.48 5.08
CA GLU A 256 0.54 -9.90 5.05
C GLU A 256 1.46 -8.90 5.76
N ALA A 257 1.28 -7.61 5.52
CA ALA A 257 2.07 -6.55 6.15
C ALA A 257 1.97 -6.62 7.68
N THR A 258 0.81 -6.99 8.20
CA THR A 258 0.59 -7.06 9.65
C THR A 258 1.07 -8.38 10.26
N LEU A 259 1.02 -9.49 9.51
CA LEU A 259 1.45 -10.81 9.98
C LEU A 259 2.95 -11.06 9.83
N ASN A 260 3.62 -10.37 8.89
CA ASN A 260 5.02 -10.63 8.58
C ASN A 260 5.95 -10.12 9.70
N LYS A 261 6.55 -11.07 10.42
CA LYS A 261 7.87 -10.86 11.03
C LYS A 261 8.90 -10.94 9.90
N CYS A 262 9.51 -9.82 9.54
CA CYS A 262 10.40 -9.78 8.38
C CYS A 262 11.56 -10.78 8.54
N SER A 263 11.69 -11.71 7.60
CA SER A 263 12.81 -12.66 7.50
C SER A 263 13.78 -12.32 6.35
N ARG A 264 13.52 -11.23 5.62
CA ARG A 264 14.42 -10.72 4.59
C ARG A 264 15.59 -10.01 5.24
N SER A 265 16.79 -10.27 4.74
CA SER A 265 17.98 -9.50 5.07
C SER A 265 17.85 -8.02 4.69
N LEU A 266 18.22 -7.14 5.62
CA LEU A 266 18.24 -5.69 5.45
C LEU A 266 19.54 -5.09 6.00
N ASP A 267 20.09 -4.07 5.34
CA ASP A 267 21.12 -3.19 5.91
C ASP A 267 20.49 -1.82 6.23
N ALA A 268 20.23 -1.56 7.52
CA ALA A 268 19.55 -0.37 8.00
C ALA A 268 20.47 0.55 8.79
N VAL A 269 20.43 1.85 8.52
CA VAL A 269 21.06 2.87 9.34
C VAL A 269 19.96 3.73 9.94
N VAL A 270 19.95 3.92 11.25
CA VAL A 270 19.03 4.84 11.91
C VAL A 270 19.78 6.13 12.26
N LEU A 271 19.19 7.27 11.88
CA LEU A 271 19.68 8.61 12.18
C LEU A 271 18.65 9.30 13.08
N LEU A 272 19.02 9.48 14.35
CA LEU A 272 18.14 10.07 15.36
C LEU A 272 18.49 11.52 15.63
N ASP A 273 17.47 12.37 15.65
CA ASP A 273 17.59 13.74 16.14
C ASP A 273 17.81 13.76 17.66
N GLU A 274 18.88 14.41 18.09
CA GLU A 274 19.24 14.65 19.49
C GLU A 274 19.29 16.16 19.81
N SER A 275 18.66 17.00 18.99
CA SER A 275 18.61 18.46 19.16
C SER A 275 17.88 18.90 20.43
N GLY A 276 17.98 20.19 20.76
CA GLY A 276 17.41 20.77 21.96
C GLY A 276 15.88 20.62 22.07
N SER A 277 15.16 20.55 20.95
CA SER A 277 13.70 20.36 20.91
C SER A 277 13.27 18.98 21.37
N VAL A 278 14.06 17.95 21.07
CA VAL A 278 13.78 16.57 21.49
C VAL A 278 14.04 16.45 23.00
N THR A 279 13.02 16.33 23.84
CA THR A 279 13.22 16.11 25.29
C THR A 279 13.98 14.81 25.59
N ASP A 280 14.63 14.68 26.75
CA ASP A 280 15.34 13.44 27.13
C ASP A 280 14.42 12.22 27.13
N ARG A 281 13.14 12.42 27.50
CA ARG A 281 12.11 11.39 27.42
C ARG A 281 11.85 10.97 25.96
N ASN A 282 11.63 11.93 25.07
CA ASN A 282 11.40 11.66 23.64
C ASN A 282 12.61 10.99 22.98
N PHE A 283 13.82 11.37 23.38
CA PHE A 283 15.04 10.72 22.91
C PHE A 283 15.14 9.27 23.42
N ALA A 284 14.75 9.01 24.67
CA ALA A 284 14.68 7.65 25.20
C ALA A 284 13.67 6.77 24.43
N GLU A 285 12.49 7.31 24.07
CA GLU A 285 11.54 6.61 23.19
C GLU A 285 12.15 6.30 21.82
N SER A 286 12.94 7.23 21.26
CA SER A 286 13.65 7.01 19.98
C SER A 286 14.71 5.89 20.08
N LEU A 287 15.45 5.83 21.17
CA LEU A 287 16.40 4.74 21.43
C LEU A 287 15.67 3.40 21.63
N GLN A 288 14.55 3.40 22.35
CA GLN A 288 13.74 2.20 22.57
C GLN A 288 13.15 1.66 21.26
N PHE A 289 12.68 2.53 20.39
CA PHE A 289 12.26 2.19 19.03
C PHE A 289 13.38 1.49 18.25
N VAL A 290 14.63 1.99 18.34
CA VAL A 290 15.78 1.36 17.67
C VAL A 290 16.06 -0.05 18.20
N VAL A 291 15.92 -0.27 19.51
CA VAL A 291 16.00 -1.62 20.09
C VAL A 291 14.90 -2.51 19.51
N ASN A 292 13.66 -2.01 19.49
CA ASN A 292 12.51 -2.82 19.11
C ASN A 292 12.47 -3.14 17.60
N ILE A 293 12.98 -2.26 16.74
CA ILE A 293 13.29 -2.55 15.34
C ILE A 293 14.15 -3.82 15.24
N THR A 294 15.26 -3.89 15.97
CA THR A 294 16.16 -5.06 15.86
C THR A 294 15.50 -6.37 16.27
N ASN A 295 14.57 -6.32 17.23
CA ASN A 295 13.77 -7.47 17.65
C ASN A 295 12.74 -7.89 16.58
N ALA A 296 12.17 -6.94 15.84
CA ALA A 296 11.15 -7.19 14.83
C ALA A 296 11.69 -7.89 13.56
N PHE A 297 12.91 -7.59 13.11
CA PHE A 297 13.56 -8.20 11.93
C PHE A 297 14.14 -9.61 12.16
N SER A 298 13.51 -10.40 13.04
CA SER A 298 13.97 -11.68 13.58
C SER A 298 15.00 -12.47 12.73
N SER A 299 16.26 -12.42 13.17
CA SER A 299 17.29 -13.44 12.91
C SER A 299 17.99 -13.77 14.23
N ALA A 300 18.16 -15.05 14.58
CA ALA A 300 18.77 -15.47 15.85
C ALA A 300 20.20 -14.94 16.07
N LYS A 301 20.86 -14.45 15.00
CA LYS A 301 22.18 -13.80 15.04
C LYS A 301 22.19 -12.58 14.12
N LEU A 302 22.40 -11.39 14.70
CA LEU A 302 22.74 -10.21 13.92
C LEU A 302 24.07 -10.49 13.18
N ARG A 303 24.23 -9.95 11.96
CA ARG A 303 25.39 -10.15 11.05
C ARG A 303 25.50 -11.48 10.30
N ASP A 304 24.58 -12.43 10.46
CA ASP A 304 24.53 -13.58 9.54
C ASP A 304 24.35 -13.12 8.08
N SER A 305 24.73 -13.95 7.12
CA SER A 305 24.52 -13.72 5.68
C SER A 305 23.05 -13.45 5.35
N TYR A 306 22.14 -14.01 6.17
CA TYR A 306 20.70 -13.83 6.09
C TYR A 306 20.12 -12.89 7.16
N GLY A 307 20.95 -12.30 8.03
CA GLY A 307 20.52 -11.43 9.13
C GLY A 307 20.32 -9.97 8.73
N THR A 308 19.58 -9.24 9.58
CA THR A 308 19.45 -7.79 9.50
C THR A 308 20.60 -7.12 10.23
N ARG A 309 21.23 -6.12 9.60
CA ARG A 309 22.31 -5.32 10.16
C ARG A 309 21.81 -3.92 10.42
N VAL A 310 21.99 -3.42 11.64
CA VAL A 310 21.51 -2.10 12.05
C VAL A 310 22.66 -1.26 12.60
N ALA A 311 22.83 -0.06 12.06
CA ALA A 311 23.75 0.96 12.57
C ALA A 311 22.96 2.12 13.19
N LEU A 312 23.57 2.84 14.13
CA LEU A 312 22.94 3.98 14.79
C LEU A 312 23.86 5.20 14.77
N SER A 313 23.31 6.31 14.31
CA SER A 313 23.92 7.64 14.40
C SER A 313 22.92 8.63 15.01
N THR A 314 23.43 9.65 15.69
CA THR A 314 22.64 10.79 16.18
C THR A 314 23.10 12.09 15.54
N PHE A 315 22.23 13.08 15.53
CA PHE A 315 22.58 14.42 15.07
C PHE A 315 21.89 15.54 15.83
N SER A 316 22.59 16.65 15.96
CA SER A 316 22.06 17.97 16.31
C SER A 316 22.77 19.00 15.42
N TYR A 317 23.61 19.86 16.01
CA TYR A 317 24.60 20.65 15.27
C TYR A 317 25.83 19.80 14.88
N MET A 318 26.05 18.69 15.60
CA MET A 318 27.08 17.69 15.32
C MET A 318 26.45 16.40 14.80
N TYR A 319 27.24 15.61 14.08
CA TYR A 319 26.92 14.22 13.72
C TYR A 319 27.78 13.28 14.57
N LYS A 320 27.17 12.24 15.15
CA LYS A 320 27.87 11.20 15.90
C LYS A 320 27.44 9.81 15.43
N ALA A 321 28.40 9.01 14.98
CA ALA A 321 28.21 7.59 14.78
C ALA A 321 28.43 6.86 16.12
N HIS A 322 27.43 6.11 16.59
CA HIS A 322 27.59 5.31 17.82
C HIS A 322 28.12 3.91 17.50
N PHE A 323 27.61 3.29 16.44
CA PHE A 323 28.08 1.99 15.97
C PHE A 323 27.68 1.74 14.50
N HIS A 324 28.32 0.75 13.89
CA HIS A 324 28.25 0.41 12.47
C HIS A 324 27.46 -0.88 12.22
N LEU A 325 27.15 -1.19 10.95
CA LEU A 325 26.39 -2.38 10.54
C LEU A 325 27.08 -3.68 10.98
N SER A 326 28.40 -3.68 11.14
CA SER A 326 29.21 -4.82 11.59
C SER A 326 29.47 -4.88 13.11
N SER A 327 29.01 -3.90 13.89
CA SER A 327 29.46 -3.75 15.29
C SER A 327 28.98 -4.83 16.25
N TYR A 328 27.74 -5.33 16.10
CA TYR A 328 27.15 -6.28 17.06
C TYR A 328 26.56 -7.52 16.39
N SER A 329 26.76 -8.69 17.01
CA SER A 329 26.26 -9.98 16.51
C SER A 329 25.10 -10.57 17.33
N SER A 330 24.75 -9.96 18.46
CA SER A 330 23.59 -10.36 19.28
C SER A 330 22.75 -9.15 19.69
N HIS A 331 21.45 -9.39 19.84
CA HIS A 331 20.50 -8.38 20.35
C HIS A 331 20.88 -7.86 21.73
N SER A 332 21.42 -8.72 22.60
CA SER A 332 21.85 -8.31 23.95
C SER A 332 22.99 -7.28 23.92
N GLN A 333 24.01 -7.47 23.08
CA GLN A 333 25.10 -6.52 22.92
C GLN A 333 24.60 -5.20 22.30
N TYR A 334 23.72 -5.32 21.31
CA TYR A 334 23.11 -4.16 20.65
C TYR A 334 22.30 -3.32 21.65
N GLN A 335 21.42 -3.96 22.43
CA GLN A 335 20.59 -3.29 23.44
C GLN A 335 21.45 -2.62 24.52
N ALA A 336 22.49 -3.30 25.02
CA ALA A 336 23.41 -2.70 25.99
C ALA A 336 24.12 -1.46 25.45
N ALA A 337 24.52 -1.48 24.17
CA ALA A 337 25.14 -0.33 23.52
C ALA A 337 24.18 0.84 23.35
N VAL A 338 22.93 0.58 22.93
CA VAL A 338 21.89 1.61 22.80
C VAL A 338 21.57 2.26 24.14
N ASN A 339 21.43 1.46 25.21
CA ASN A 339 21.14 1.97 26.56
C ASN A 339 22.26 2.88 27.12
N GLY A 340 23.48 2.79 26.60
CA GLY A 340 24.61 3.64 26.98
C GLY A 340 24.61 5.03 26.33
N ILE A 341 23.75 5.26 25.33
CA ILE A 341 23.74 6.51 24.55
C ILE A 341 23.05 7.61 25.35
N ARG A 342 23.66 8.80 25.34
CA ARG A 342 23.14 10.01 25.99
C ARG A 342 22.99 11.12 24.95
N LYS A 343 21.92 11.90 25.11
CA LYS A 343 21.62 13.08 24.30
C LYS A 343 22.55 14.24 24.64
N HIS A 344 23.04 14.95 23.62
CA HIS A 344 23.88 16.14 23.80
C HIS A 344 23.11 17.45 23.62
N GLY A 345 22.03 17.48 22.83
CA GLY A 345 21.32 18.71 22.50
C GLY A 345 22.00 19.54 21.42
N GLY A 346 21.41 20.69 21.10
CA GLY A 346 21.90 21.67 20.13
C GLY A 346 20.87 22.03 19.06
N THR A 347 21.30 22.69 17.98
CA THR A 347 20.42 23.01 16.83
C THR A 347 20.17 21.78 15.96
N THR A 348 19.32 21.90 14.94
CA THR A 348 18.98 20.79 14.03
C THR A 348 19.67 21.02 12.68
N SER A 349 20.75 20.30 12.41
CA SER A 349 21.53 20.37 11.15
C SER A 349 21.46 19.05 10.37
N LEU A 350 20.27 18.74 9.83
CA LEU A 350 19.99 17.49 9.14
C LEU A 350 20.74 17.37 7.80
N GLY A 351 20.96 18.46 7.05
CA GLY A 351 21.71 18.41 5.79
C GLY A 351 23.16 17.95 5.99
N TYR A 352 23.82 18.49 7.01
CA TYR A 352 25.13 18.06 7.47
C TYR A 352 25.11 16.60 7.91
N ALA A 353 24.13 16.21 8.73
CA ALA A 353 23.97 14.84 9.20
C ALA A 353 23.78 13.84 8.04
N LEU A 354 22.96 14.16 7.03
CA LEU A 354 22.76 13.35 5.83
C LEU A 354 24.04 13.18 5.02
N THR A 355 24.88 14.21 4.97
CA THR A 355 26.20 14.13 4.33
C THR A 355 27.10 13.14 5.08
N ARG A 356 27.16 13.21 6.41
CA ARG A 356 28.05 12.38 7.23
C ARG A 356 27.54 10.94 7.37
N VAL A 357 26.22 10.73 7.51
CA VAL A 357 25.62 9.40 7.64
C VAL A 357 25.82 8.55 6.39
N SER A 358 26.02 9.18 5.23
CA SER A 358 26.36 8.45 4.00
C SER A 358 27.59 7.55 4.16
N ASP A 359 28.54 7.91 5.04
CA ASP A 359 29.72 7.10 5.29
C ASP A 359 29.39 5.78 5.99
N GLN A 360 28.24 5.64 6.67
CA GLN A 360 27.79 4.39 7.30
C GLN A 360 27.51 3.30 6.27
N PHE A 361 27.15 3.69 5.05
CA PHE A 361 26.93 2.79 3.93
C PHE A 361 28.24 2.52 3.20
N SER A 362 29.18 1.84 3.87
CA SER A 362 30.44 1.38 3.29
C SER A 362 30.74 -0.07 3.69
N GLU A 363 31.43 -0.81 2.83
CA GLU A 363 31.83 -2.20 3.11
C GLU A 363 32.70 -2.30 4.38
N ALA A 364 33.58 -1.32 4.59
CA ALA A 364 34.41 -1.20 5.79
C ALA A 364 33.58 -1.10 7.09
N LYS A 365 32.33 -0.63 7.01
CA LYS A 365 31.39 -0.54 8.14
C LYS A 365 30.33 -1.64 8.14
N GLY A 366 30.48 -2.64 7.29
CA GLY A 366 29.62 -3.83 7.25
C GLY A 366 28.49 -3.80 6.23
N LEU A 367 28.46 -2.84 5.30
CA LEU A 367 27.50 -2.86 4.19
C LEU A 367 27.77 -4.05 3.27
N ARG A 368 26.72 -4.75 2.84
CA ARG A 368 26.84 -5.84 1.87
C ARG A 368 26.90 -5.31 0.43
N ASP A 369 27.63 -6.04 -0.42
CA ASP A 369 27.71 -5.79 -1.87
C ASP A 369 26.30 -5.84 -2.49
N GLU A 370 25.96 -4.88 -3.36
CA GLU A 370 24.64 -4.80 -4.00
C GLU A 370 24.30 -6.05 -4.83
N ARG A 371 25.30 -6.85 -5.24
CA ARG A 371 25.08 -8.09 -6.01
C ARG A 371 24.22 -9.11 -5.26
N TYR A 372 24.21 -9.05 -3.93
CA TYR A 372 23.44 -9.96 -3.08
C TYR A 372 21.98 -9.57 -2.93
N GLY A 373 21.55 -8.45 -3.50
CA GLY A 373 20.13 -8.13 -3.52
C GLY A 373 19.57 -7.49 -2.23
N ILE A 374 20.45 -7.08 -1.30
CA ILE A 374 20.06 -6.62 0.03
C ILE A 374 19.61 -5.15 -0.02
N PRO A 375 18.38 -4.82 0.42
CA PRO A 375 17.95 -3.42 0.53
C PRO A 375 18.82 -2.64 1.50
N ARG A 376 19.08 -1.38 1.16
CA ARG A 376 19.87 -0.43 1.95
C ARG A 376 18.96 0.70 2.37
N VAL A 377 18.71 0.81 3.67
CA VAL A 377 17.71 1.74 4.20
C VAL A 377 18.34 2.70 5.19
N LEU A 378 18.03 3.99 5.04
CA LEU A 378 18.25 5.02 6.06
C LEU A 378 16.88 5.38 6.67
N ILE A 379 16.76 5.28 7.99
CA ILE A 379 15.59 5.75 8.74
C ILE A 379 16.00 7.03 9.46
N VAL A 380 15.40 8.15 9.09
CA VAL A 380 15.62 9.47 9.71
C VAL A 380 14.44 9.76 10.64
N ILE A 381 14.72 10.10 11.89
CA ILE A 381 13.70 10.54 12.87
C ILE A 381 14.05 11.96 13.31
N THR A 382 13.13 12.90 13.17
CA THR A 382 13.30 14.31 13.56
C THR A 382 12.00 14.93 14.06
N ASP A 383 12.09 15.90 14.97
CA ASP A 383 10.93 16.64 15.51
C ASP A 383 10.85 18.10 15.06
N GLY A 384 11.76 18.53 14.18
CA GLY A 384 11.92 19.93 13.88
C GLY A 384 12.40 20.22 12.46
N GLN A 385 12.45 21.52 12.15
CA GLN A 385 12.97 22.03 10.90
C GLN A 385 14.51 22.09 10.94
N SER A 386 15.15 21.61 9.88
CA SER A 386 16.59 21.76 9.69
C SER A 386 16.96 23.20 9.38
N HIS A 387 18.08 23.65 9.95
CA HIS A 387 18.65 24.99 9.74
C HIS A 387 19.57 25.08 8.51
N ASP A 388 19.81 23.95 7.86
CA ASP A 388 20.63 23.82 6.65
C ASP A 388 19.87 23.08 5.54
N SER A 389 20.36 23.19 4.30
CA SER A 389 19.72 22.58 3.13
C SER A 389 19.83 21.06 3.17
N VAL A 390 18.69 20.36 3.12
CA VAL A 390 18.61 18.90 3.16
C VAL A 390 18.60 18.24 1.77
N LEU A 391 18.14 18.96 0.74
CA LEU A 391 17.89 18.44 -0.60
C LEU A 391 19.13 17.78 -1.24
N ILE A 392 20.23 18.52 -1.40
CA ILE A 392 21.44 18.00 -2.07
C ILE A 392 22.06 16.81 -1.31
N PRO A 393 22.23 16.85 0.03
CA PRO A 393 22.65 15.67 0.80
C PRO A 393 21.74 14.45 0.61
N ALA A 394 20.42 14.62 0.64
CA ALA A 394 19.45 13.55 0.42
C ALA A 394 19.59 12.92 -0.98
N GLN A 395 19.70 13.75 -2.02
CA GLN A 395 19.90 13.28 -3.40
C GLN A 395 21.18 12.44 -3.55
N ARG A 396 22.26 12.77 -2.82
CA ARG A 396 23.50 11.97 -2.84
C ARG A 396 23.29 10.57 -2.28
N LEU A 397 22.47 10.43 -1.23
CA LEU A 397 22.09 9.12 -0.68
C LEU A 397 21.23 8.35 -1.68
N HIS A 398 20.24 9.00 -2.30
CA HIS A 398 19.37 8.36 -3.30
C HIS A 398 20.16 7.88 -4.54
N LYS A 399 21.21 8.60 -4.94
CA LYS A 399 22.12 8.20 -6.03
C LYS A 399 23.01 7.00 -5.67
N LYS A 400 23.18 6.71 -4.38
CA LYS A 400 23.88 5.51 -3.87
C LYS A 400 22.94 4.32 -3.64
N ASN A 401 21.73 4.35 -4.22
CA ASN A 401 20.72 3.31 -4.06
C ASN A 401 20.33 3.06 -2.58
N ILE A 402 20.39 4.11 -1.77
CA ILE A 402 19.90 4.09 -0.38
C ILE A 402 18.47 4.62 -0.38
N VAL A 403 17.55 3.80 0.14
CA VAL A 403 16.17 4.19 0.37
C VAL A 403 16.09 4.94 1.68
N VAL A 404 15.58 6.17 1.66
CA VAL A 404 15.49 7.05 2.83
C VAL A 404 14.04 7.15 3.27
N TYR A 405 13.76 6.68 4.48
CA TYR A 405 12.52 6.86 5.21
C TYR A 405 12.66 8.08 6.12
N ALA A 406 11.77 9.06 6.00
CA ALA A 406 11.77 10.27 6.83
C ALA A 406 10.55 10.26 7.77
N ILE A 407 10.81 10.17 9.07
CA ILE A 407 9.81 10.12 10.13
C ILE A 407 9.85 11.47 10.86
N GLY A 408 8.81 12.27 10.66
CA GLY A 408 8.57 13.49 11.41
C GLY A 408 7.72 13.20 12.65
N VAL A 409 8.13 13.73 13.80
CA VAL A 409 7.38 13.58 15.05
C VAL A 409 6.93 14.95 15.57
N GLY A 410 5.65 15.11 15.87
CA GLY A 410 5.07 16.39 16.27
C GLY A 410 4.97 17.37 15.09
N GLN A 411 5.32 18.63 15.34
CA GLN A 411 5.26 19.70 14.34
C GLN A 411 6.54 19.71 13.50
N CYS A 412 6.52 18.99 12.38
CA CYS A 412 7.65 18.85 11.46
C CYS A 412 7.41 19.57 10.12
N ASP A 413 8.49 19.96 9.46
CA ASP A 413 8.43 20.58 8.13
C ASP A 413 8.21 19.49 7.07
N MET A 414 6.96 19.36 6.61
CA MET A 414 6.57 18.37 5.60
C MET A 414 7.35 18.52 4.28
N LEU A 415 7.72 19.74 3.88
CA LEU A 415 8.49 19.94 2.65
C LEU A 415 9.89 19.37 2.80
N GLN A 416 10.55 19.61 3.93
CA GLN A 416 11.87 19.02 4.19
C GLN A 416 11.80 17.49 4.27
N LEU A 417 10.77 16.90 4.89
CA LEU A 417 10.60 15.45 4.89
C LEU A 417 10.45 14.89 3.48
N PHE A 418 9.69 15.56 2.60
CA PHE A 418 9.57 15.17 1.19
C PHE A 418 10.86 15.31 0.39
N GLU A 419 11.74 16.26 0.74
CA GLU A 419 13.06 16.40 0.13
C GLU A 419 14.04 15.32 0.59
N VAL A 420 13.94 14.90 1.86
CA VAL A 420 14.83 13.89 2.46
C VAL A 420 14.46 12.47 2.01
N ALA A 421 13.16 12.16 2.04
CA ALA A 421 12.66 10.83 1.74
C ALA A 421 12.88 10.43 0.27
N SER A 422 12.99 9.13 0.01
CA SER A 422 13.12 8.63 -1.36
C SER A 422 11.85 8.77 -2.19
N SER A 423 10.68 8.73 -1.56
CA SER A 423 9.40 9.07 -2.20
C SER A 423 8.41 9.58 -1.15
N GLN A 424 7.27 10.08 -1.59
CA GLN A 424 6.18 10.46 -0.69
C GLN A 424 5.67 9.28 0.18
N GLU A 425 5.78 8.04 -0.32
CA GLU A 425 5.41 6.82 0.42
C GLU A 425 6.41 6.49 1.54
N HIS A 426 7.60 7.14 1.54
CA HIS A 426 8.63 6.98 2.55
C HIS A 426 8.59 8.10 3.61
N VAL A 427 7.60 8.99 3.55
CA VAL A 427 7.37 10.02 4.58
C VAL A 427 6.30 9.54 5.54
N TYR A 428 6.62 9.62 6.83
CA TYR A 428 5.72 9.26 7.90
C TYR A 428 5.67 10.39 8.93
N THR A 429 4.48 10.70 9.41
CA THR A 429 4.27 11.69 10.46
C THR A 429 3.59 11.05 11.66
N LEU A 430 4.14 11.29 12.84
CA LEU A 430 3.62 10.83 14.11
C LEU A 430 3.35 12.06 14.98
N ASN A 431 2.34 12.04 15.87
CA ASN A 431 2.11 13.20 16.73
C ASN A 431 3.06 13.21 17.93
N THR A 432 3.47 12.04 18.42
CA THR A 432 4.32 11.90 19.60
C THR A 432 5.39 10.82 19.41
N PHE A 433 6.45 10.86 20.22
CA PHE A 433 7.52 9.86 20.16
C PHE A 433 7.08 8.47 20.64
N VAL A 434 6.04 8.40 21.47
CA VAL A 434 5.45 7.12 21.92
C VAL A 434 4.84 6.36 20.73
N GLU A 435 4.43 7.05 19.66
CA GLU A 435 3.88 6.41 18.45
C GLU A 435 4.94 5.68 17.61
N LEU A 436 6.24 5.87 17.91
CA LEU A 436 7.29 5.12 17.23
C LEU A 436 7.12 3.61 17.46
N GLU A 437 6.70 3.20 18.65
CA GLU A 437 6.41 1.80 18.97
C GLU A 437 5.30 1.21 18.10
N THR A 438 4.24 1.98 17.87
CA THR A 438 3.10 1.53 17.06
C THR A 438 3.44 1.52 15.56
N PHE A 439 4.50 2.21 15.16
CA PHE A 439 5.01 2.22 13.79
C PHE A 439 5.94 1.05 13.45
N ILE A 440 6.40 0.27 14.42
CA ILE A 440 7.38 -0.81 14.21
C ILE A 440 6.92 -1.83 13.16
N SER A 441 5.66 -2.27 13.22
CA SER A 441 5.11 -3.24 12.27
C SER A 441 5.10 -2.68 10.85
N THR A 442 4.74 -1.40 10.70
CA THR A 442 4.69 -0.70 9.42
C THR A 442 6.09 -0.54 8.83
N ILE A 443 7.05 0.00 9.60
CA ILE A 443 8.41 0.18 9.08
C ILE A 443 9.09 -1.16 8.80
N THR A 444 8.82 -2.19 9.61
CA THR A 444 9.35 -3.54 9.38
C THR A 444 8.78 -4.13 8.09
N ALA A 445 7.47 -4.03 7.86
CA ALA A 445 6.83 -4.51 6.64
C ALA A 445 7.28 -3.74 5.39
N ALA A 446 7.32 -2.40 5.48
CA ALA A 446 7.75 -1.50 4.40
C ALA A 446 9.16 -1.83 3.94
N THR A 447 10.10 -1.89 4.88
CA THR A 447 11.50 -2.21 4.56
C THR A 447 11.68 -3.66 4.11
N CYS A 448 10.86 -4.61 4.56
CA CYS A 448 10.93 -6.01 4.12
C CYS A 448 10.54 -6.18 2.64
N ASN A 449 9.48 -5.47 2.23
CA ASN A 449 8.96 -5.50 0.87
C ASN A 449 9.55 -4.38 0.00
N GLU A 450 10.55 -3.65 0.49
CA GLU A 450 11.19 -2.55 -0.23
C GLU A 450 11.71 -3.03 -1.60
N PRO A 451 11.26 -2.41 -2.71
CA PRO A 451 11.84 -2.67 -4.01
C PRO A 451 13.32 -2.29 -4.01
N GLN A 452 14.17 -3.28 -4.30
CA GLN A 452 15.60 -3.06 -4.32
C GLN A 452 16.00 -2.17 -5.52
N PRO A 453 16.67 -1.02 -5.31
CA PRO A 453 17.19 -0.25 -6.42
C PRO A 453 18.34 -0.99 -7.11
N VAL A 454 18.25 -1.15 -8.43
CA VAL A 454 19.27 -1.83 -9.24
C VAL A 454 19.75 -0.90 -10.35
N ASN A 455 21.07 -0.78 -10.48
CA ASN A 455 21.69 -0.01 -11.56
C ASN A 455 21.52 -0.73 -12.90
N LEU A 456 21.35 0.05 -13.98
CA LEU A 456 21.33 -0.49 -15.35
C LEU A 456 22.64 -1.25 -15.65
N ARG A 457 22.55 -2.32 -16.45
CA ARG A 457 23.64 -3.25 -16.82
C ARG A 457 24.24 -4.02 -15.64
N ARG A 458 23.68 -3.89 -14.44
CA ARG A 458 24.07 -4.70 -13.29
C ARG A 458 23.23 -5.98 -13.28
N ARG A 459 23.91 -7.12 -13.23
CA ARG A 459 23.30 -8.42 -13.02
C ARG A 459 23.18 -8.71 -11.52
N VAL A 460 21.97 -9.02 -11.07
CA VAL A 460 21.68 -9.48 -9.71
C VAL A 460 21.25 -10.94 -9.78
N GLU A 461 21.77 -11.79 -8.90
CA GLU A 461 21.35 -13.19 -8.76
C GLU A 461 20.69 -13.39 -7.40
N MET A 462 19.53 -14.05 -7.38
CA MET A 462 18.80 -14.28 -6.14
C MET A 462 18.11 -15.64 -6.12
N SER A 463 17.97 -16.19 -4.91
CA SER A 463 17.15 -17.36 -4.59
C SER A 463 15.88 -16.90 -3.88
N SER A 464 14.73 -17.50 -4.20
CA SER A 464 13.46 -17.16 -3.56
C SER A 464 12.61 -18.40 -3.25
N PRO A 465 11.99 -18.48 -2.05
CA PRO A 465 11.03 -19.53 -1.72
C PRO A 465 9.78 -19.47 -2.61
N LYS A 466 9.07 -20.61 -2.74
CA LYS A 466 7.82 -20.66 -3.52
C LYS A 466 6.81 -19.63 -3.00
N SER A 467 6.07 -19.01 -3.92
CA SER A 467 5.04 -18.02 -3.65
C SER A 467 5.55 -16.73 -2.98
N LYS A 468 6.86 -16.49 -2.96
CA LYS A 468 7.44 -15.23 -2.51
C LYS A 468 7.79 -14.34 -3.69
N PHE A 469 7.39 -13.08 -3.59
CA PHE A 469 7.78 -12.04 -4.51
C PHE A 469 9.14 -11.47 -4.12
N GLN A 470 9.89 -11.07 -5.14
CA GLN A 470 11.09 -10.25 -5.02
C GLN A 470 10.87 -8.97 -5.81
N TYR A 471 11.10 -7.83 -5.16
CA TYR A 471 10.81 -6.51 -5.73
C TYR A 471 12.09 -5.77 -6.08
N PHE A 472 12.10 -5.15 -7.26
CA PHE A 472 13.19 -4.35 -7.78
C PHE A 472 12.66 -3.04 -8.34
N VAL A 473 13.52 -2.02 -8.35
CA VAL A 473 13.23 -0.75 -9.02
C VAL A 473 14.43 -0.31 -9.86
N TYR A 474 14.16 0.04 -11.10
CA TYR A 474 15.13 0.62 -12.02
C TYR A 474 14.83 2.10 -12.21
N LYS A 475 15.87 2.92 -12.24
CA LYS A 475 15.79 4.33 -12.64
C LYS A 475 16.26 4.47 -14.08
N ALA A 476 15.45 5.11 -14.92
CA ALA A 476 15.76 5.33 -16.33
C ALA A 476 15.30 6.72 -16.78
N LYS A 477 15.87 7.24 -17.87
CA LYS A 477 15.50 8.55 -18.41
C LYS A 477 14.07 8.52 -18.94
N PRO A 478 13.27 9.58 -18.74
CA PRO A 478 11.97 9.73 -19.38
C PRO A 478 12.08 9.52 -20.90
N LYS A 479 11.04 8.95 -21.53
CA LYS A 479 10.98 8.66 -22.97
C LYS A 479 11.99 7.62 -23.48
N SER A 480 12.78 6.99 -22.61
CA SER A 480 13.63 5.86 -23.01
C SER A 480 12.85 4.54 -22.97
N MET A 481 13.35 3.52 -23.68
CA MET A 481 12.86 2.15 -23.59
C MET A 481 13.77 1.36 -22.66
N LEU A 482 13.19 0.71 -21.66
CA LEU A 482 13.89 -0.15 -20.72
C LEU A 482 13.59 -1.61 -21.05
N GLN A 483 14.63 -2.37 -21.37
CA GLN A 483 14.57 -3.83 -21.53
C GLN A 483 15.01 -4.48 -20.21
N ILE A 484 14.13 -5.25 -19.60
CA ILE A 484 14.36 -6.02 -18.37
C ILE A 484 14.42 -7.49 -18.75
N GLN A 485 15.48 -8.18 -18.35
CA GLN A 485 15.66 -9.60 -18.60
C GLN A 485 15.72 -10.36 -17.27
N VAL A 486 14.89 -11.40 -17.14
CA VAL A 486 14.92 -12.38 -16.06
C VAL A 486 15.23 -13.75 -16.64
N SER A 487 16.29 -14.39 -16.15
CA SER A 487 16.69 -15.74 -16.57
C SER A 487 16.58 -16.71 -15.40
N ASP A 488 15.71 -17.70 -15.51
CA ASP A 488 15.56 -18.76 -14.53
C ASP A 488 16.77 -19.71 -14.60
N LYS A 489 17.49 -19.82 -13.48
CA LYS A 489 18.63 -20.73 -13.29
C LYS A 489 18.16 -22.06 -12.70
N VAL A 490 17.22 -22.00 -11.76
CA VAL A 490 16.56 -23.16 -11.16
C VAL A 490 15.09 -22.82 -10.95
N GLY A 491 14.22 -23.77 -11.27
CA GLY A 491 12.79 -23.58 -11.07
C GLY A 491 12.18 -22.64 -12.10
N GLN A 492 11.02 -22.09 -11.76
CA GLN A 492 10.24 -21.21 -12.63
C GLN A 492 9.81 -19.96 -11.88
N THR A 493 9.87 -18.83 -12.56
CA THR A 493 9.37 -17.54 -12.06
C THR A 493 8.25 -16.96 -12.92
N LEU A 494 7.49 -16.03 -12.37
CA LEU A 494 6.64 -15.08 -13.10
C LEU A 494 7.22 -13.68 -12.94
N LEU A 495 6.95 -12.80 -13.91
CA LEU A 495 7.54 -11.45 -13.98
C LEU A 495 6.43 -10.43 -14.21
N TYR A 496 6.36 -9.39 -13.40
CA TYR A 496 5.43 -8.26 -13.58
C TYR A 496 6.19 -6.94 -13.49
N VAL A 497 5.84 -6.00 -14.37
CA VAL A 497 6.51 -4.69 -14.49
C VAL A 497 5.46 -3.58 -14.43
N SER A 498 5.72 -2.55 -13.63
CA SER A 498 4.85 -1.38 -13.51
C SER A 498 5.64 -0.07 -13.43
N ARG A 499 5.06 0.98 -13.98
CA ARG A 499 5.51 2.37 -13.92
C ARG A 499 4.96 3.09 -12.70
N SER A 500 4.03 2.49 -11.94
CA SER A 500 3.39 3.18 -10.80
C SER A 500 3.05 2.33 -9.59
N ASN A 501 2.96 1.01 -9.72
CA ASN A 501 2.79 0.14 -8.56
C ASN A 501 4.18 -0.33 -8.09
N PRO A 502 4.61 -0.01 -6.86
CA PRO A 502 5.89 -0.47 -6.32
C PRO A 502 5.95 -1.98 -6.11
N HIS A 503 4.80 -2.64 -5.99
CA HIS A 503 4.67 -4.08 -5.75
C HIS A 503 3.80 -4.72 -6.84
N PRO A 504 4.21 -4.66 -8.12
CA PRO A 504 3.37 -5.11 -9.22
C PRO A 504 3.06 -6.60 -9.10
N TYR A 505 1.89 -7.00 -9.58
CA TYR A 505 1.45 -8.39 -9.57
C TYR A 505 0.49 -8.66 -10.73
N LYS A 506 -0.01 -9.89 -10.86
CA LYS A 506 -0.83 -10.37 -11.97
C LYS A 506 -2.00 -9.47 -12.39
N HIS A 507 -2.60 -8.68 -11.50
CA HIS A 507 -3.74 -7.83 -11.84
C HIS A 507 -3.50 -6.32 -11.69
N ASP A 508 -2.34 -5.90 -11.17
CA ASP A 508 -1.93 -4.48 -11.12
C ASP A 508 -0.47 -4.36 -11.60
N HIS A 509 -0.31 -4.48 -12.91
CA HIS A 509 0.94 -4.29 -13.62
C HIS A 509 0.68 -3.69 -15.00
N ASP A 510 1.71 -3.13 -15.63
CA ASP A 510 1.62 -2.59 -16.99
C ASP A 510 1.97 -3.67 -18.04
N ILE A 511 3.04 -4.43 -17.81
CA ILE A 511 3.50 -5.52 -18.70
C ILE A 511 4.01 -6.68 -17.85
N GLY A 512 3.65 -7.92 -18.20
CA GLY A 512 4.02 -9.09 -17.40
C GLY A 512 4.02 -10.40 -18.21
N PHE A 513 4.60 -11.43 -17.59
CA PHE A 513 4.58 -12.80 -18.06
C PHE A 513 3.46 -13.55 -17.36
N THR A 514 2.61 -14.19 -18.14
CA THR A 514 1.49 -14.99 -17.68
C THR A 514 1.83 -16.50 -17.61
N HIS A 515 2.91 -16.93 -18.25
CA HIS A 515 3.37 -18.31 -18.35
C HIS A 515 4.77 -18.50 -17.72
N SER A 516 4.85 -19.26 -16.63
CA SER A 516 6.09 -19.43 -15.87
C SER A 516 7.12 -20.37 -16.52
N VAL A 517 6.75 -21.09 -17.57
CA VAL A 517 7.57 -22.13 -18.20
C VAL A 517 8.75 -21.59 -18.99
N GLN A 518 8.68 -20.32 -19.42
CA GLN A 518 9.73 -19.70 -20.21
C GLN A 518 10.94 -19.33 -19.35
N LYS A 519 12.11 -19.87 -19.70
CA LYS A 519 13.35 -19.67 -18.95
C LYS A 519 13.87 -18.23 -19.01
N ASP A 520 13.97 -17.68 -20.22
CA ASP A 520 14.49 -16.33 -20.48
C ASP A 520 13.35 -15.38 -20.83
N LYS A 521 12.99 -14.53 -19.87
CA LYS A 521 11.90 -13.58 -19.94
C LYS A 521 12.45 -12.19 -20.20
N VAL A 522 11.93 -11.53 -21.23
CA VAL A 522 12.30 -10.17 -21.64
C VAL A 522 11.04 -9.33 -21.66
N VAL A 523 11.05 -8.24 -20.90
CA VAL A 523 10.03 -7.20 -20.92
C VAL A 523 10.67 -5.92 -21.45
N VAL A 524 10.08 -5.29 -22.45
CA VAL A 524 10.43 -3.95 -22.88
C VAL A 524 9.30 -3.00 -22.49
N ILE A 525 9.64 -1.91 -21.80
CA ILE A 525 8.68 -0.92 -21.34
C ILE A 525 9.20 0.50 -21.58
N ALA A 526 8.37 1.39 -22.09
CA ALA A 526 8.67 2.80 -22.18
C ALA A 526 8.54 3.44 -20.80
N VAL A 527 9.53 4.27 -20.50
CA VAL A 527 9.59 5.05 -19.28
C VAL A 527 8.66 6.27 -19.44
N ARG A 528 7.75 6.49 -18.47
CA ARG A 528 6.69 7.51 -18.56
C ARG A 528 7.22 8.87 -19.03
N ASN A 529 6.42 9.54 -19.86
CA ASN A 529 6.61 10.92 -20.25
C ASN A 529 5.80 11.82 -19.30
N ARG A 530 6.46 12.58 -18.42
CA ARG A 530 5.77 13.64 -17.65
C ARG A 530 5.49 14.83 -18.56
N THR A 531 4.36 14.80 -19.27
CA THR A 531 3.76 16.02 -19.82
C THR A 531 2.54 16.36 -18.97
N ASN A 532 2.68 17.36 -18.09
CA ASN A 532 1.64 18.00 -17.28
C ASN A 532 1.19 17.22 -16.01
N ILE A 533 1.76 17.57 -14.85
CA ILE A 533 1.08 17.80 -13.55
C ILE A 533 2.12 18.38 -12.56
N VAL A 534 1.69 19.48 -11.92
CA VAL A 534 2.24 20.31 -10.82
C VAL A 534 3.54 19.83 -10.15
N LYS A 535 4.48 20.79 -9.96
CA LYS A 535 5.71 20.69 -9.14
C LYS A 535 5.45 20.03 -7.77
N ARG A 536 5.48 18.70 -7.72
CA ARG A 536 5.54 17.86 -6.52
C ARG A 536 6.88 17.14 -6.55
N SER A 537 7.62 17.23 -5.44
CA SER A 537 9.04 16.86 -5.25
C SER A 537 9.63 16.09 -6.43
N VAL A 538 10.25 16.86 -7.32
CA VAL A 538 10.99 16.31 -8.45
C VAL A 538 12.16 15.56 -7.83
N ALA A 539 12.28 14.26 -8.10
CA ALA A 539 13.58 13.62 -8.07
C ALA A 539 14.41 14.40 -9.12
N GLU A 540 15.17 15.39 -8.65
CA GLU A 540 15.99 16.31 -9.46
C GLU A 540 17.11 15.57 -10.22
N ASP A 541 17.21 14.24 -10.06
CA ASP A 541 18.02 13.38 -10.93
C ASP A 541 17.43 13.26 -12.35
N GLY A 542 16.18 13.69 -12.58
CA GLY A 542 15.53 13.67 -13.90
C GLY A 542 15.22 12.26 -14.39
N MET A 543 15.22 11.27 -13.49
CA MET A 543 14.98 9.86 -13.79
C MET A 543 13.61 9.43 -13.29
N GLU A 544 13.02 8.46 -13.97
CA GLU A 544 11.74 7.86 -13.62
C GLU A 544 11.92 6.40 -13.19
N ARG A 545 10.99 5.91 -12.37
CA ARG A 545 11.06 4.58 -11.78
C ARG A 545 10.24 3.59 -12.59
N VAL A 546 10.82 2.40 -12.77
CA VAL A 546 10.15 1.20 -13.26
C VAL A 546 10.31 0.13 -12.21
N TYR A 547 9.19 -0.32 -11.65
CA TYR A 547 9.10 -1.34 -10.63
C TYR A 547 8.92 -2.70 -11.28
N VAL A 548 9.57 -3.70 -10.70
CA VAL A 548 9.59 -5.07 -11.20
C VAL A 548 9.35 -6.01 -10.04
N SER A 549 8.47 -6.98 -10.21
CA SER A 549 8.34 -8.09 -9.29
C SER A 549 8.63 -9.42 -9.99
N VAL A 550 9.36 -10.29 -9.30
CA VAL A 550 9.63 -11.66 -9.71
C VAL A 550 9.02 -12.58 -8.67
N LEU A 551 8.05 -13.40 -9.07
CA LEU A 551 7.36 -14.36 -8.22
C LEU A 551 7.92 -15.76 -8.45
N ALA A 552 8.44 -16.41 -7.42
CA ALA A 552 8.86 -17.80 -7.51
C ALA A 552 7.66 -18.75 -7.58
N ASN A 553 7.51 -19.46 -8.69
CA ASN A 553 6.43 -20.44 -8.88
C ASN A 553 6.81 -21.84 -8.31
N THR A 554 8.10 -22.15 -8.24
CA THR A 554 8.63 -23.40 -7.70
C THR A 554 9.34 -23.20 -6.37
N ARG A 555 9.56 -24.28 -5.60
CA ARG A 555 10.37 -24.22 -4.37
C ARG A 555 11.81 -23.88 -4.73
N ASN A 556 12.38 -22.89 -4.05
CA ASN A 556 13.78 -22.46 -4.19
C ASN A 556 14.14 -22.04 -5.62
N ALA A 557 13.29 -21.23 -6.26
CA ALA A 557 13.60 -20.67 -7.56
C ALA A 557 14.87 -19.81 -7.48
N ARG A 558 15.77 -19.96 -8.44
CA ARG A 558 16.96 -19.12 -8.60
C ARG A 558 16.90 -18.44 -9.94
N PHE A 559 17.11 -17.13 -9.97
CA PHE A 559 17.05 -16.35 -11.20
C PHE A 559 18.10 -15.24 -11.20
N THR A 560 18.45 -14.78 -12.39
CA THR A 560 19.20 -13.54 -12.57
C THR A 560 18.32 -12.48 -13.19
N ILE A 561 18.45 -11.24 -12.74
CA ILE A 561 17.78 -10.07 -13.33
C ILE A 561 18.80 -9.02 -13.76
N GLU A 562 18.56 -8.40 -14.91
CA GLU A 562 19.35 -7.30 -15.46
C GLU A 562 18.42 -6.38 -16.26
N ALA A 563 18.71 -5.08 -16.31
CA ALA A 563 18.00 -4.16 -17.19
C ALA A 563 18.94 -3.23 -17.96
N VAL A 564 18.59 -2.94 -19.21
CA VAL A 564 19.35 -2.05 -20.10
C VAL A 564 18.41 -1.09 -20.83
N THR A 565 18.87 0.13 -21.08
CA THR A 565 18.20 1.01 -22.04
C THR A 565 18.42 0.48 -23.44
N CYS A 566 17.36 0.34 -24.23
CA CYS A 566 17.46 -0.15 -25.59
C CYS A 566 16.93 0.88 -26.61
N HIS A 567 17.46 0.82 -27.83
CA HIS A 567 17.13 1.74 -28.91
C HIS A 567 16.33 0.97 -29.96
N ASN A 568 15.30 1.61 -30.55
CA ASN A 568 14.41 1.01 -31.56
C ASN A 568 13.63 -0.24 -31.10
N CYS A 569 13.46 -0.43 -29.79
CA CYS A 569 12.60 -1.49 -29.26
C CYS A 569 11.15 -1.01 -29.17
N GLN A 570 10.22 -1.96 -29.22
CA GLN A 570 8.80 -1.73 -28.95
C GLN A 570 8.43 -2.28 -27.57
N GLU A 571 7.41 -1.69 -26.94
CA GLU A 571 6.88 -2.23 -25.69
C GLU A 571 6.30 -3.63 -25.91
N GLY A 572 6.54 -4.53 -24.97
CA GLY A 572 6.01 -5.88 -25.02
C GLY A 572 6.85 -6.91 -24.28
N THR A 573 6.55 -8.19 -24.52
CA THR A 573 7.25 -9.34 -23.95
C THR A 573 7.68 -10.32 -25.04
N ASN A 574 8.72 -11.11 -24.77
CA ASN A 574 9.06 -12.27 -25.62
C ASN A 574 8.30 -13.53 -25.18
N GLU A 575 7.11 -13.38 -24.58
CA GLU A 575 6.32 -14.52 -24.09
C GLU A 575 5.77 -15.34 -25.27
N GLU A 576 6.19 -16.60 -25.37
CA GLU A 576 5.66 -17.55 -26.36
C GLU A 576 4.52 -18.38 -25.76
N ILE A 577 3.36 -18.38 -26.43
CA ILE A 577 2.24 -19.24 -26.06
C ILE A 577 2.51 -20.63 -26.65
N VAL A 578 2.81 -21.63 -25.80
CA VAL A 578 2.85 -23.03 -26.24
C VAL A 578 1.42 -23.45 -26.57
N GLN A 579 1.04 -23.45 -27.85
CA GLN A 579 -0.27 -23.95 -28.27
C GLN A 579 -0.37 -25.46 -27.94
N PRO A 580 -1.49 -25.95 -27.38
CA PRO A 580 -1.91 -27.32 -27.64
C PRO A 580 -2.14 -27.42 -29.15
N ALA A 581 -1.64 -28.48 -29.79
CA ALA A 581 -1.66 -28.64 -31.24
C ALA A 581 -3.06 -28.44 -31.87
N SER A 582 -3.35 -27.23 -32.36
CA SER A 582 -4.34 -26.93 -33.39
C SER A 582 -4.26 -25.45 -33.74
N GLY A 583 -3.91 -25.18 -35.00
CA GLY A 583 -3.53 -23.85 -35.47
C GLY A 583 -4.64 -22.80 -35.41
N ALA A 584 -4.26 -21.64 -34.89
CA ALA A 584 -4.74 -20.33 -35.30
C ALA A 584 -3.62 -19.32 -34.99
N GLY A 585 -3.22 -18.52 -35.99
CA GLY A 585 -2.04 -17.66 -35.94
C GLY A 585 -2.22 -16.30 -35.24
N PHE A 586 -1.09 -15.57 -35.18
CA PHE A 586 -0.87 -14.16 -34.77
C PHE A 586 -0.75 -13.90 -33.25
N LYS A 587 0.13 -13.03 -32.70
CA LYS A 587 1.18 -12.11 -33.21
C LYS A 587 2.47 -12.34 -32.42
N THR A 588 3.54 -12.80 -33.05
CA THR A 588 4.91 -12.62 -32.56
C THR A 588 5.36 -11.21 -32.91
N VAL A 589 5.77 -10.40 -31.92
CA VAL A 589 6.41 -9.11 -32.20
C VAL A 589 7.85 -9.41 -32.65
N ALA A 590 8.06 -9.38 -33.96
CA ALA A 590 9.38 -9.38 -34.56
C ALA A 590 10.10 -8.07 -34.16
N GLY A 591 11.25 -8.20 -33.47
CA GLY A 591 12.12 -7.08 -33.13
C GLY A 591 12.60 -7.03 -31.69
N PHE A 592 13.03 -8.16 -31.11
CA PHE A 592 13.87 -8.11 -29.92
C PHE A 592 15.30 -7.74 -30.32
N CYS A 593 15.85 -6.75 -29.62
CA CYS A 593 17.17 -6.19 -29.83
C CYS A 593 18.22 -7.32 -29.96
N ASN A 594 18.94 -7.39 -31.09
CA ASN A 594 20.03 -8.34 -31.31
C ASN A 594 21.17 -8.09 -30.31
N ILE A 595 21.17 -8.79 -29.18
CA ILE A 595 22.37 -8.99 -28.34
C ILE A 595 22.39 -10.44 -27.84
N VAL A 596 22.66 -11.40 -28.74
CA VAL A 596 23.23 -12.71 -28.39
C VAL A 596 24.18 -13.15 -29.50
N THR A 597 25.38 -12.55 -29.57
CA THR A 597 26.58 -13.26 -30.06
C THR A 597 27.85 -12.65 -29.47
N LEU A 598 28.06 -12.81 -28.16
CA LEU A 598 29.43 -12.86 -27.63
C LEU A 598 29.86 -14.32 -27.69
N VAL A 599 30.25 -14.67 -28.91
CA VAL A 599 31.10 -15.76 -29.38
C VAL A 599 31.67 -16.65 -28.25
N TYR A 600 31.01 -17.78 -28.02
CA TYR A 600 31.69 -19.04 -27.76
C TYR A 600 32.44 -19.43 -29.06
N ALA A 601 33.69 -19.02 -29.19
CA ALA A 601 34.66 -19.61 -30.13
C ALA A 601 36.06 -19.52 -29.52
N MET A 602 36.24 -20.22 -28.40
CA MET A 602 37.52 -20.85 -28.09
C MET A 602 37.40 -22.28 -28.63
N LEU A 603 38.41 -22.74 -29.37
CA LEU A 603 38.50 -24.00 -30.14
C LEU A 603 38.02 -23.93 -31.59
N SER A 604 38.87 -23.37 -32.45
CA SER A 604 39.53 -24.11 -33.53
C SER A 604 40.37 -23.12 -34.34
N ILE A 605 41.70 -23.24 -34.25
CA ILE A 605 42.75 -22.97 -35.27
C ILE A 605 44.06 -22.76 -34.49
N VAL A 606 44.78 -23.87 -34.30
CA VAL A 606 46.25 -23.87 -34.30
C VAL A 606 46.62 -24.55 -35.61
N MET A 607 47.05 -23.76 -36.58
CA MET A 607 48.23 -24.11 -37.38
C MET A 607 49.44 -23.49 -36.67
#